data_AF-A0A835M3U3-F1
#
_entry.id   AF-A0A835M3U3-F1
#
_cell.length_a   1.000
_cell.length_b   1.000
_cell.length_c   1.000
_cell.angle_alpha   90.00
_cell.angle_beta   90.00
_cell.angle_gamma   90.00
#
_symmetry.space_group_name_H-M   'P 1'
#
loop_
_entity.id
_entity.type
_entity.pdbx_description
1 polymer ?
#
loop_
_entity_poly.entity_id
_entity_poly.type
_entity_poly.pdbx_seq_one_letter_code
_entity_poly.pdbx_strand_id
1 'polypeptide(L)'
;DGIILGADTRATEGPIVADKNCEKIHYMAPNIYCCGAGTAVDTEAVTGHVSAALVLGGVGITGPHLHNIYPHGSTDTLPYATMGSSSLAAMAMFESNYKEGLSVS
;
A
#
# COMPACT_ATOMS: atom_id res chain seq x y z
N ASP A 1 7.15 2.83 17.65
CA ASP A 1 6.67 3.63 16.53
C ASP A 1 7.08 3.00 15.22
N GLY A 2 6.15 2.91 14.27
CA GLY A 2 6.37 2.20 13.01
C GLY A 2 5.18 2.32 12.10
N ILE A 3 5.25 1.61 10.97
CA ILE A 3 4.18 1.56 9.96
C ILE A 3 3.68 0.14 9.87
N ILE A 4 2.37 0.00 9.72
CA ILE A 4 1.72 -1.26 9.39
C ILE A 4 1.23 -1.17 7.96
N LEU A 5 1.65 -2.10 7.13
CA LEU A 5 1.14 -2.29 5.77
C LEU A 5 0.25 -3.53 5.76
N GLY A 6 -0.93 -3.39 5.16
CA GLY A 6 -1.89 -4.48 5.01
C GLY A 6 -2.35 -4.56 3.57
N ALA A 7 -2.40 -5.78 3.04
CA ALA A 7 -2.91 -6.05 1.70
C ALA A 7 -3.72 -7.35 1.71
N ASP A 8 -4.71 -7.45 0.83
CA ASP A 8 -5.44 -8.69 0.59
C ASP A 8 -4.63 -9.61 -0.35
N THR A 9 -4.88 -10.91 -0.28
CA THR A 9 -4.12 -11.92 -1.06
C THR A 9 -4.81 -12.33 -2.36
N ARG A 10 -5.95 -11.72 -2.72
CA ARG A 10 -6.73 -12.12 -3.90
C ARG A 10 -6.29 -11.33 -5.13
N ALA A 11 -5.96 -12.03 -6.21
CA ALA A 11 -5.77 -11.47 -7.55
C ALA A 11 -6.87 -11.98 -8.49
N THR A 12 -7.33 -11.10 -9.39
CA THR A 12 -8.38 -11.41 -10.36
C THR A 12 -7.93 -11.09 -11.78
N GLU A 13 -8.37 -11.90 -12.73
CA GLU A 13 -8.25 -11.64 -14.16
C GLU A 13 -9.66 -11.47 -14.73
N GLY A 14 -10.10 -10.22 -14.84
CA GLY A 14 -11.51 -9.90 -15.09
C GLY A 14 -12.42 -10.44 -13.97
N PRO A 15 -13.48 -11.21 -14.28
CA PRO A 15 -14.40 -11.73 -13.27
C PRO A 15 -13.86 -12.98 -12.54
N ILE A 16 -12.70 -13.52 -12.94
CA ILE A 16 -12.16 -14.77 -12.40
C ILE A 16 -11.12 -14.47 -11.32
N VAL A 17 -11.14 -15.24 -10.23
CA VAL A 17 -10.06 -15.25 -9.24
C VAL A 17 -8.90 -16.05 -9.81
N ALA A 18 -7.85 -15.34 -10.24
CA ALA A 18 -6.65 -15.94 -10.82
C ALA A 18 -5.74 -16.53 -9.75
N ASP A 19 -5.60 -15.84 -8.60
CA ASP A 19 -4.82 -16.29 -7.46
C ASP A 19 -5.48 -15.89 -6.14
N LYS A 20 -5.41 -16.78 -5.15
CA LYS A 20 -5.93 -16.57 -3.79
C LYS A 20 -4.83 -16.23 -2.78
N ASN A 21 -3.56 -16.44 -3.15
CA ASN A 21 -2.38 -16.30 -2.28
C ASN A 21 -1.35 -15.34 -2.90
N CYS A 22 -1.81 -14.33 -3.63
CA CYS A 22 -0.94 -13.34 -4.24
C CYS A 22 -0.30 -12.46 -3.17
N GLU A 23 1.03 -12.33 -3.20
CA GLU A 23 1.76 -11.40 -2.35
C GLU A 23 1.77 -10.01 -2.98
N LYS A 24 1.20 -9.02 -2.27
CA LYS A 24 1.12 -7.63 -2.73
C LYS A 24 2.03 -6.69 -1.94
N ILE A 25 2.67 -7.19 -0.89
CA ILE A 25 3.63 -6.46 -0.07
C ILE A 25 5.02 -6.86 -0.53
N HIS A 26 5.77 -5.93 -1.10
CA HIS A 26 7.07 -6.19 -1.68
C HIS A 26 8.17 -5.50 -0.86
N TYR A 27 9.27 -6.22 -0.68
CA TYR A 27 10.48 -5.71 -0.04
C TYR A 27 11.23 -4.78 -0.99
N MET A 28 11.60 -3.59 -0.53
CA MET A 28 12.44 -2.67 -1.29
C MET A 28 13.83 -2.49 -0.65
N ALA A 29 13.86 -2.29 0.67
CA ALA A 29 15.09 -2.07 1.43
C ALA A 29 14.90 -2.49 2.90
N PRO A 30 15.97 -2.58 3.73
CA PRO A 30 15.89 -3.14 5.08
C PRO A 30 14.78 -2.57 5.98
N ASN A 31 14.39 -1.30 5.77
CA ASN A 31 13.32 -0.65 6.52
C ASN A 31 12.24 -0.04 5.60
N ILE A 32 12.12 -0.50 4.35
CA ILE A 32 11.21 0.06 3.36
C ILE A 32 10.50 -1.07 2.61
N TYR A 33 9.17 -1.00 2.62
CA TYR A 33 8.29 -1.91 1.92
C TYR A 33 7.29 -1.13 1.08
N CYS A 34 6.82 -1.73 -0.01
CA CYS A 34 5.77 -1.15 -0.84
C CYS A 34 4.61 -2.10 -1.03
N CYS A 35 3.43 -1.52 -1.21
CA CYS A 35 2.21 -2.22 -1.57
C CYS A 35 1.64 -1.57 -2.82
N GLY A 36 1.41 -2.31 -3.89
CA GLY A 36 0.78 -1.77 -5.08
C GLY A 36 -0.71 -2.03 -5.11
N ALA A 37 -1.42 -1.16 -5.82
CA ALA A 37 -2.83 -1.26 -6.08
C ALA A 37 -3.09 -1.35 -7.59
N GLY A 38 -3.77 -2.42 -8.00
CA GLY A 38 -4.08 -2.68 -9.41
C GLY A 38 -4.19 -4.18 -9.70
N THR A 39 -4.42 -4.53 -10.96
CA THR A 39 -4.22 -5.91 -11.45
C THR A 39 -2.77 -6.30 -11.16
N ALA A 40 -2.56 -7.49 -10.60
CA ALA A 40 -1.30 -7.93 -9.98
C ALA A 40 0.00 -7.67 -10.78
N VAL A 41 -0.12 -7.54 -12.11
CA VAL A 41 0.96 -7.16 -13.04
C VAL A 41 1.55 -5.76 -12.80
N ASP A 42 0.76 -4.76 -12.39
CA ASP A 42 1.26 -3.38 -12.29
C ASP A 42 2.21 -3.22 -11.09
N THR A 43 1.99 -3.97 -10.01
CA THR A 43 2.80 -3.83 -8.79
C THR A 43 4.19 -4.45 -8.96
N GLU A 44 4.27 -5.59 -9.63
CA GLU A 44 5.53 -6.29 -9.87
C GLU A 44 6.41 -5.52 -10.89
N ALA A 45 5.77 -4.90 -11.88
CA ALA A 45 6.43 -4.02 -12.84
C ALA A 45 6.96 -2.70 -12.22
N VAL A 46 6.35 -2.21 -11.14
CA VAL A 46 6.71 -0.94 -10.47
C VAL A 46 8.03 -1.02 -9.74
N THR A 47 8.38 -2.17 -9.15
CA THR A 47 9.72 -2.40 -8.58
C THR A 47 10.84 -2.16 -9.60
N GLY A 48 10.53 -2.10 -10.90
CA GLY A 48 11.49 -1.96 -11.99
C GLY A 48 11.18 -0.97 -13.10
N HIS A 49 10.48 0.18 -12.85
CA HIS A 49 10.42 1.41 -13.70
C HIS A 49 9.04 1.87 -14.22
N VAL A 50 7.89 1.31 -13.81
CA VAL A 50 6.57 1.72 -14.37
C VAL A 50 5.74 2.60 -13.42
N SER A 51 5.10 3.62 -13.99
CA SER A 51 4.07 4.47 -13.39
C SER A 51 2.88 3.66 -12.86
N ALA A 52 2.88 3.27 -11.59
CA ALA A 52 1.68 2.74 -10.95
C ALA A 52 1.39 3.35 -9.58
N ALA A 53 0.22 2.96 -9.06
CA ALA A 53 -0.32 3.43 -7.81
C ALA A 53 0.21 2.55 -6.67
N LEU A 54 1.05 3.12 -5.80
CA LEU A 54 1.75 2.37 -4.76
C LEU A 54 1.75 3.14 -3.44
N VAL A 55 1.69 2.38 -2.34
CA VAL A 55 1.88 2.85 -0.98
C VAL A 55 3.25 2.40 -0.53
N LEU A 56 4.12 3.34 -0.18
CA LEU A 56 5.48 3.09 0.26
C LEU A 56 5.57 3.43 1.75
N GLY A 57 5.84 2.42 2.57
CA GLY A 57 5.96 2.54 4.00
C GLY A 57 7.38 2.22 4.43
N GLY A 58 7.98 3.12 5.22
CA GLY A 58 9.30 2.85 5.79
C GLY A 58 9.56 3.60 7.09
N VAL A 59 10.53 3.08 7.83
CA VAL A 59 10.99 3.71 9.08
C VAL A 59 12.45 4.14 8.89
N GLY A 60 12.63 5.44 8.75
CA GLY A 60 13.94 6.08 8.64
C GLY A 60 14.45 6.59 9.99
N ILE A 61 15.60 7.26 9.96
CA ILE A 61 16.17 7.94 11.15
C ILE A 61 15.28 9.09 11.64
N THR A 62 14.48 9.67 10.76
CA THR A 62 13.53 10.75 11.07
C THR A 62 12.18 10.23 11.58
N GLY A 63 11.97 8.91 11.63
CA GLY A 63 10.72 8.28 12.06
C GLY A 63 9.99 7.52 10.94
N PRO A 64 8.76 7.05 11.22
CA PRO A 64 7.90 6.36 10.25
C PRO A 64 7.32 7.35 9.22
N HIS A 65 7.47 7.04 7.92
CA HIS A 65 6.88 7.81 6.82
C HIS A 65 6.11 6.92 5.85
N LEU A 66 4.88 7.33 5.53
CA LEU A 66 3.99 6.66 4.58
C LEU A 66 3.76 7.59 3.39
N HIS A 67 4.09 7.11 2.19
CA HIS A 67 3.98 7.86 0.94
C HIS A 67 3.07 7.13 -0.04
N ASN A 68 2.08 7.82 -0.58
CA ASN A 68 1.35 7.37 -1.76
C ASN A 68 2.04 7.93 -2.99
N ILE A 69 2.33 7.08 -3.98
CA ILE A 69 2.78 7.50 -5.30
C ILE A 69 1.69 7.09 -6.28
N TYR A 70 1.22 8.06 -7.07
CA TYR A 70 0.23 7.82 -8.09
C TYR A 70 0.91 7.59 -9.44
N PRO A 71 0.23 6.92 -10.40
CA PRO A 71 0.80 6.65 -11.73
C PRO A 71 1.27 7.90 -12.48
N HIS A 72 0.66 9.05 -12.21
CA HIS A 72 1.01 10.33 -12.84
C HIS A 72 2.24 11.01 -12.18
N GLY A 73 2.89 10.35 -11.22
CA GLY A 73 4.11 10.82 -10.57
C GLY A 73 3.89 11.80 -9.40
N SER A 74 2.64 12.11 -9.05
CA SER A 74 2.38 12.84 -7.81
C SER A 74 2.59 11.94 -6.60
N THR A 75 2.94 12.57 -5.48
CA THR A 75 3.20 11.88 -4.23
C THR A 75 2.52 12.60 -3.06
N ASP A 76 1.82 11.86 -2.23
CA ASP A 76 1.21 12.38 -1.00
C ASP A 76 1.85 11.73 0.23
N THR A 77 2.01 12.50 1.30
CA THR A 77 2.48 11.98 2.60
C THR A 77 1.37 12.15 3.61
N LEU A 78 0.85 11.03 4.12
CA LEU A 78 -0.32 11.01 4.98
C LEU A 78 -0.12 10.01 6.13
N PRO A 79 -0.74 10.23 7.29
CA PRO A 79 -0.63 9.31 8.43
C PRO A 79 -1.26 7.92 8.17
N TYR A 80 -2.17 7.84 7.22
CA TYR A 80 -2.78 6.61 6.73
C TYR A 80 -3.03 6.74 5.22
N ALA A 81 -3.09 5.62 4.53
CA ALA A 81 -3.41 5.59 3.11
C ALA A 81 -4.19 4.33 2.74
N THR A 82 -5.03 4.45 1.73
CA THR A 82 -5.75 3.32 1.13
C THR A 82 -5.72 3.43 -0.38
N MET A 83 -5.46 2.32 -1.06
CA MET A 83 -5.36 2.26 -2.51
C MET A 83 -6.09 1.02 -3.04
N GLY A 84 -6.46 1.03 -4.32
CA GLY A 84 -7.16 -0.08 -4.99
C GLY A 84 -8.67 0.09 -5.06
N SER A 85 -9.35 -0.92 -5.61
CA SER A 85 -10.81 -0.87 -5.85
C SER A 85 -11.65 -0.77 -4.57
N SER A 86 -11.11 -1.24 -3.44
CA SER A 86 -11.76 -1.21 -2.13
C SER A 86 -11.28 -0.07 -1.23
N SER A 87 -10.52 0.90 -1.77
CA SER A 87 -9.94 2.00 -1.00
C SER A 87 -11.00 2.79 -0.23
N LEU A 88 -12.14 3.13 -0.85
CA LEU A 88 -13.22 3.88 -0.19
C LEU A 88 -13.77 3.20 1.07
N ALA A 89 -13.89 1.87 1.05
CA ALA A 89 -14.37 1.12 2.21
C ALA A 89 -13.35 1.13 3.36
N ALA A 90 -12.08 0.94 3.03
CA ALA A 90 -11.00 1.06 4.02
C ALA A 90 -10.85 2.49 4.53
N MET A 91 -11.05 3.48 3.66
CA MET A 91 -11.00 4.90 3.99
C MET A 91 -12.10 5.25 4.99
N ALA A 92 -13.34 4.84 4.76
CA ALA A 92 -14.44 5.07 5.72
C ALA A 92 -14.12 4.53 7.12
N MET A 93 -13.45 3.37 7.21
CA MET A 93 -13.02 2.79 8.47
C MET A 93 -11.91 3.60 9.14
N PHE A 94 -10.93 4.08 8.37
CA PHE A 94 -9.88 4.95 8.89
C PHE A 94 -10.44 6.31 9.33
N GLU A 95 -11.28 6.97 8.53
CA GLU A 95 -11.91 8.24 8.93
C GLU A 95 -12.73 8.11 10.22
N SER A 96 -13.38 6.96 10.43
CA SER A 96 -14.20 6.73 11.61
C SER A 96 -13.41 6.39 12.87
N ASN A 97 -12.27 5.68 12.74
CA ASN A 97 -11.60 5.05 13.88
C ASN A 97 -10.14 5.45 14.08
N TYR A 98 -9.52 6.13 13.11
CA TYR A 98 -8.12 6.53 13.20
C TYR A 98 -7.90 7.52 14.35
N LYS A 99 -6.81 7.30 15.10
CA LYS A 99 -6.34 8.19 16.16
C LYS A 99 -4.83 8.30 16.07
N GLU A 100 -4.28 9.48 16.33
CA GLU A 100 -2.84 9.63 16.45
C GLU A 100 -2.32 8.84 17.67
N GLY A 101 -1.16 8.20 17.54
CA GLY A 101 -0.55 7.43 18.62
C GLY A 101 -1.16 6.06 18.89
N LEU A 102 -1.74 5.41 17.88
CA LEU A 102 -2.22 4.01 18.00
C LEU A 102 -1.07 3.08 18.42
N SER A 103 -1.28 2.33 19.50
CA SER A 103 -0.34 1.31 19.97
C SER A 103 -0.67 -0.05 19.38
N VAL A 104 0.35 -0.77 18.92
CA VAL A 104 0.21 -2.18 18.57
C VAL A 104 0.26 -2.97 19.88
N SER A 105 -0.86 -3.61 20.23
CA SER A 105 -0.97 -4.46 21.43
C SER A 105 -0.73 -5.93 21.09
#